data_AF-A0A7L5DSG7-F1
#
_entry.id   AF-A0A7L5DSG7-F1
#
_cell.length_a   1.000
_cell.length_b   1.000
_cell.length_c   1.000
_cell.angle_alpha   90.00
_cell.angle_beta   90.00
_cell.angle_gamma   90.00
#
_symmetry.space_group_name_H-M   'P 1'
#
loop_
_entity.id
_entity.type
_entity.pdbx_description
1 polymer ?
#
loop_
_entity_poly.entity_id
_entity_poly.type
_entity_poly.pdbx_seq_one_letter_code
_entity_poly.pdbx_strand_id
1 'polypeptide(L)'
;MKETILPLLNRSSFSHFVFKSEQDKPSKHLREVSKYVPDVSGLYFVFAKEILSMPSEEHLRFYLDKTEYHLLYFGKAGGTTQKGKVINQKLKGRINNVVGNPSIKRAVHWNSFMIETGITELYVYWCSEAQPQSVEGSIYNYLNANGLAYPVLNRRLGRPPVIIE
;
A
#
# COMPACT_ATOMS: atom_id res chain seq x y z
N MET A 1 -14.63 3.36 -4.51
CA MET A 1 -13.22 3.33 -4.04
C MET A 1 -12.47 4.64 -4.29
N LYS A 2 -12.39 5.16 -5.54
CA LYS A 2 -11.63 6.38 -5.83
C LYS A 2 -12.12 7.58 -5.00
N GLU A 3 -13.43 7.70 -4.81
CA GLU A 3 -14.07 8.69 -3.92
C GLU A 3 -13.64 8.58 -2.44
N THR A 4 -13.15 7.43 -2.01
CA THR A 4 -12.60 7.23 -0.66
C THR A 4 -11.12 7.61 -0.61
N ILE A 5 -10.35 7.22 -1.62
CA ILE A 5 -8.88 7.34 -1.62
C ILE A 5 -8.43 8.76 -2.01
N LEU A 6 -9.00 9.35 -3.06
CA LEU A 6 -8.58 10.67 -3.58
C LEU A 6 -8.69 11.79 -2.53
N PRO A 7 -9.77 11.90 -1.73
CA PRO A 7 -9.82 12.91 -0.67
C PRO A 7 -8.74 12.73 0.38
N LEU A 8 -8.31 11.50 0.68
CA LEU A 8 -7.24 11.25 1.65
C LEU A 8 -5.88 11.72 1.11
N LEU A 9 -5.59 11.40 -0.16
CA LEU A 9 -4.38 11.84 -0.84
C LEU A 9 -4.30 13.37 -0.91
N ASN A 10 -5.41 14.06 -1.19
CA ASN A 10 -5.46 15.53 -1.28
C ASN A 10 -5.34 16.25 0.07
N ARG A 11 -5.72 15.60 1.19
CA ARG A 11 -5.60 16.17 2.55
C ARG A 11 -4.19 16.07 3.10
N SER A 12 -3.46 15.01 2.72
CA SER A 12 -2.06 14.89 3.08
C SER A 12 -1.28 15.93 2.30
N SER A 13 -0.52 16.80 2.97
CA SER A 13 0.43 17.72 2.34
C SER A 13 1.59 16.91 1.71
N PHE A 14 1.29 16.11 0.68
CA PHE A 14 2.14 15.28 -0.17
C PHE A 14 3.43 14.73 0.47
N SER A 15 3.39 14.23 1.70
CA SER A 15 4.50 13.45 2.26
C SER A 15 4.42 12.03 1.70
N HIS A 16 4.76 11.90 0.43
CA HIS A 16 5.10 10.61 -0.18
C HIS A 16 6.61 10.40 -0.10
N PHE A 17 7.03 9.15 -0.16
CA PHE A 17 8.42 8.79 -0.34
C PHE A 17 8.53 7.72 -1.43
N VAL A 18 9.71 7.64 -2.03
CA VAL A 18 9.98 6.70 -3.12
C VAL A 18 10.81 5.54 -2.60
N PHE A 19 10.27 4.33 -2.76
CA PHE A 19 11.03 3.09 -2.59
C PHE A 19 11.53 2.63 -3.97
N LYS A 20 12.80 2.29 -4.07
CA LYS A 20 13.47 1.98 -5.35
C LYS A 20 13.71 0.48 -5.45
N SER A 21 13.74 -0.05 -6.68
CA SER A 21 14.08 -1.46 -6.97
C SER A 21 15.57 -1.74 -6.73
N GLU A 22 15.96 -3.00 -6.91
CA GLU A 22 17.36 -3.45 -6.95
C GLU A 22 18.17 -3.07 -5.70
N GLN A 23 17.49 -3.05 -4.55
CA GLN A 23 18.14 -2.74 -3.28
C GLN A 23 18.82 -3.99 -2.72
N ASP A 24 20.14 -3.93 -2.48
CA ASP A 24 20.86 -5.00 -1.78
C ASP A 24 20.33 -5.23 -0.35
N LYS A 25 19.86 -4.15 0.28
CA LYS A 25 19.29 -4.15 1.63
C LYS A 25 17.92 -3.46 1.63
N PRO A 26 16.87 -4.08 1.06
CA PRO A 26 15.56 -3.45 0.87
C PRO A 26 14.96 -2.92 2.18
N SER A 27 15.14 -3.68 3.26
CA SER A 27 14.66 -3.31 4.59
C SER A 27 15.33 -2.05 5.16
N LYS A 28 16.61 -1.83 4.85
CA LYS A 28 17.36 -0.66 5.28
C LYS A 28 16.91 0.55 4.46
N HIS A 29 16.84 0.40 3.14
CA HIS A 29 16.33 1.43 2.24
C HIS A 29 14.95 1.92 2.66
N LEU A 30 14.00 1.00 2.86
CA LEU A 30 12.64 1.36 3.28
C LEU A 30 12.60 2.14 4.59
N ARG A 31 13.48 1.79 5.56
CA ARG A 31 13.59 2.52 6.83
C ARG A 31 14.15 3.94 6.62
N GLU A 32 15.10 4.11 5.71
CA GLU A 32 15.72 5.41 5.42
C GLU A 32 14.74 6.34 4.71
N VAL A 33 14.01 5.85 3.71
CA VAL A 33 13.05 6.68 2.95
C VAL A 33 11.78 6.98 3.74
N SER A 34 11.40 6.13 4.69
CA SER A 34 10.23 6.36 5.56
C SER A 34 10.54 7.07 6.87
N LYS A 35 11.79 7.52 7.12
CA LYS A 35 12.23 8.06 8.42
C LYS A 35 11.44 9.27 8.92
N TYR A 36 10.85 10.05 8.00
CA TYR A 36 10.07 11.25 8.30
C TYR A 36 8.56 11.00 8.31
N VAL A 37 8.11 9.77 8.06
CA VAL A 37 6.69 9.42 8.20
C VAL A 37 6.32 9.56 9.69
N PRO A 38 5.33 10.41 10.05
CA PRO A 38 4.91 10.60 11.43
C PRO A 38 4.44 9.29 12.06
N ASP A 39 4.74 9.07 13.34
CA ASP A 39 4.35 7.85 14.09
C ASP A 39 2.90 7.93 14.62
N VAL A 40 1.92 8.22 13.75
CA VAL A 40 0.49 8.39 14.08
C VAL A 40 -0.41 7.54 13.18
N SER A 41 -1.56 7.10 13.68
CA SER A 41 -2.51 6.26 12.92
C SER A 41 -2.81 6.81 11.52
N GLY A 42 -2.89 5.91 10.54
CA GLY A 42 -3.14 6.30 9.16
C GLY A 42 -3.24 5.14 8.20
N LEU A 43 -3.20 5.49 6.92
CA LEU A 43 -3.19 4.57 5.78
C LEU A 43 -1.94 4.84 4.94
N TYR A 44 -1.48 3.83 4.24
CA TYR A 44 -0.52 4.02 3.17
C TYR A 44 -1.03 3.40 1.89
N PHE A 45 -0.78 4.11 0.79
CA PHE A 45 -1.12 3.72 -0.57
C PHE A 45 0.17 3.67 -1.37
N VAL A 46 0.37 2.58 -2.13
CA VAL A 46 1.59 2.35 -2.90
C VAL A 46 1.21 2.31 -4.37
N PHE A 47 1.87 3.16 -5.14
CA PHE A 47 1.62 3.33 -6.55
C PHE A 47 2.87 3.07 -7.38
N ALA A 48 2.69 2.70 -8.63
CA ALA A 48 3.71 2.75 -9.68
C ALA A 48 3.16 3.51 -10.89
N LYS A 49 4.04 4.19 -11.64
CA LYS A 49 3.67 4.88 -12.90
C LYS A 49 3.55 3.93 -14.07
N GLU A 50 4.39 2.91 -14.09
CA GLU A 50 4.49 1.94 -15.18
C GLU A 50 4.27 0.55 -14.62
N ILE A 51 3.37 -0.22 -15.25
CA ILE A 51 3.29 -1.66 -15.06
C ILE A 51 3.20 -2.27 -16.44
N LEU A 52 4.36 -2.70 -16.95
CA LEU A 52 4.48 -3.17 -18.33
C LEU A 52 3.85 -4.55 -18.56
N SER A 53 3.55 -5.29 -17.49
CA SER A 53 3.27 -6.73 -17.55
C SER A 53 2.02 -7.20 -16.78
N MET A 54 1.12 -6.31 -16.35
CA MET A 54 -0.12 -6.72 -15.65
C MET A 54 -1.40 -6.21 -16.32
N PRO A 55 -2.53 -6.94 -16.15
CA PRO A 55 -3.84 -6.47 -16.56
C PRO A 55 -4.14 -5.08 -15.99
N SER A 56 -4.44 -4.14 -16.88
CA SER A 56 -4.75 -2.75 -16.52
C SER A 56 -6.22 -2.62 -16.09
N GLU A 57 -6.46 -2.80 -14.79
CA GLU A 57 -7.78 -2.62 -14.19
C GLU A 57 -8.09 -1.12 -13.95
N GLU A 58 -9.18 -0.60 -14.54
CA GLU A 58 -9.50 0.83 -14.52
C GLU A 58 -9.73 1.39 -13.10
N HIS A 59 -10.34 0.60 -12.21
CA HIS A 59 -10.59 1.04 -10.84
C HIS A 59 -9.29 1.22 -10.04
N LEU A 60 -8.19 0.57 -10.44
CA LEU A 60 -6.87 0.70 -9.83
C LEU A 60 -6.04 1.86 -10.42
N ARG A 61 -6.51 2.55 -11.47
CA ARG A 61 -5.82 3.70 -12.09
C ARG A 61 -6.22 5.01 -11.44
N PHE A 62 -5.23 5.81 -11.03
CA PHE A 62 -5.38 7.09 -10.35
C PHE A 62 -4.60 8.17 -11.11
N TYR A 63 -5.21 9.32 -11.32
CA TYR A 63 -4.54 10.49 -11.87
C TYR A 63 -4.13 11.40 -10.70
N LEU A 64 -2.84 11.43 -10.40
CA LEU A 64 -2.24 12.27 -9.37
C LEU A 64 -1.28 13.25 -10.06
N ASP A 65 -1.48 14.55 -9.88
CA ASP A 65 -0.68 15.60 -10.52
C ASP A 65 -0.52 15.41 -12.04
N LYS A 66 -1.64 15.14 -12.72
CA LYS A 66 -1.73 14.86 -14.18
C LYS A 66 -0.92 13.65 -14.66
N THR A 67 -0.35 12.88 -13.74
CA THR A 67 0.35 11.63 -14.04
C THR A 67 -0.56 10.47 -13.65
N GLU A 68 -0.61 9.46 -14.50
CA GLU A 68 -1.31 8.23 -14.19
C GLU A 68 -0.46 7.33 -13.32
N TYR A 69 -1.09 6.78 -12.28
CA TYR A 69 -0.52 5.85 -11.33
C TYR A 69 -1.44 4.65 -11.19
N HIS A 70 -0.85 3.48 -11.04
CA HIS A 70 -1.58 2.27 -10.70
C HIS A 70 -1.41 1.93 -9.22
N LEU A 71 -2.52 1.71 -8.53
CA LEU A 71 -2.54 1.32 -7.12
C LEU A 71 -2.13 -0.15 -6.98
N LEU A 72 -0.96 -0.38 -6.40
CA LEU A 72 -0.41 -1.72 -6.17
C LEU A 72 -0.68 -2.26 -4.78
N TYR A 73 -0.81 -1.36 -3.80
CA TYR A 73 -1.10 -1.73 -2.42
C TYR A 73 -1.85 -0.62 -1.67
N PHE A 74 -2.75 -1.01 -0.77
CA PHE A 74 -3.19 -0.15 0.33
C PHE A 74 -3.17 -0.92 1.65
N GLY A 75 -2.91 -0.23 2.76
CA GLY A 75 -3.02 -0.85 4.07
C GLY A 75 -3.05 0.15 5.21
N LYS A 76 -3.64 -0.28 6.32
CA LYS A 76 -3.61 0.51 7.55
C LYS A 76 -2.25 0.47 8.23
N ALA A 77 -1.97 1.57 8.92
CA ALA A 77 -0.77 1.82 9.68
C ALA A 77 -1.19 2.28 11.09
N GLY A 78 -1.08 1.39 12.09
CA GLY A 78 -1.60 1.64 13.43
C GLY A 78 -3.11 1.45 13.55
N GLY A 79 -3.73 2.18 14.48
CA GLY A 79 -5.18 2.18 14.73
C GLY A 79 -5.55 1.95 16.19
N THR A 80 -6.85 1.97 16.46
CA THR A 80 -7.40 1.76 17.80
C THR A 80 -8.04 0.37 17.87
N THR A 81 -7.77 -0.40 18.93
CA THR A 81 -8.47 -1.68 19.14
C THR A 81 -9.94 -1.44 19.46
N GLN A 82 -10.77 -2.48 19.34
CA GLN A 82 -12.17 -2.46 19.77
C GLN A 82 -12.35 -2.03 21.25
N LYS A 83 -11.30 -2.17 22.08
CA LYS A 83 -11.30 -1.75 23.49
C LYS A 83 -10.77 -0.32 23.71
N GLY A 84 -10.67 0.49 22.65
CA GLY A 84 -10.20 1.88 22.74
C GLY A 84 -8.68 2.04 22.92
N LYS A 85 -7.90 0.96 22.95
CA LYS A 85 -6.44 1.06 23.07
C LYS A 85 -5.85 1.55 21.75
N VAL A 86 -5.26 2.75 21.77
CA VAL A 86 -4.46 3.26 20.65
C VAL A 86 -3.23 2.35 20.52
N ILE A 87 -3.14 1.64 19.40
CA ILE A 87 -1.94 0.90 19.05
C ILE A 87 -1.02 1.89 18.35
N ASN A 88 0.06 2.28 19.03
CA ASN A 88 1.13 3.04 18.41
C ASN A 88 1.54 2.37 17.10
N GLN A 89 1.53 3.14 16.02
CA GLN A 89 1.89 2.75 14.66
C GLN A 89 3.17 1.91 14.62
N LYS A 90 4.20 2.36 15.35
CA LYS A 90 5.60 1.92 15.23
C LYS A 90 6.09 2.01 13.79
N LEU A 91 5.69 3.04 13.03
CA LEU A 91 6.01 3.15 11.60
C LEU A 91 7.43 3.59 11.27
N LYS A 92 8.23 3.94 12.29
CA LYS A 92 9.70 3.94 12.23
C LYS A 92 10.28 2.52 12.07
N GLY A 93 9.73 1.69 11.17
CA GLY A 93 10.18 0.32 10.88
C GLY A 93 9.08 -0.69 10.49
N ARG A 94 7.80 -0.48 10.83
CA ARG A 94 6.71 -1.45 10.57
C ARG A 94 6.08 -1.45 9.18
N ILE A 95 6.29 -0.44 8.33
CA ILE A 95 5.86 -0.59 6.93
C ILE A 95 6.54 -1.83 6.32
N ASN A 96 7.73 -2.17 6.81
CA ASN A 96 8.47 -3.39 6.52
C ASN A 96 8.00 -4.65 7.30
N ASN A 97 6.76 -4.69 7.80
CA ASN A 97 6.20 -5.85 8.48
C ASN A 97 6.26 -7.11 7.60
N VAL A 98 6.21 -8.27 8.23
CA VAL A 98 6.14 -9.54 7.51
C VAL A 98 4.80 -9.70 6.80
N VAL A 99 4.85 -10.19 5.56
CA VAL A 99 3.72 -10.55 4.73
C VAL A 99 3.79 -12.06 4.44
N GLY A 100 2.62 -12.70 4.31
CA GLY A 100 2.55 -14.10 3.87
C GLY A 100 2.86 -15.16 4.93
N ASN A 101 2.80 -16.41 4.48
CA ASN A 101 3.35 -17.60 5.13
C ASN A 101 4.11 -18.37 4.02
N PRO A 102 5.45 -18.45 4.02
CA PRO A 102 6.38 -18.04 5.08
C PRO A 102 6.46 -16.50 5.26
N SER A 103 6.89 -16.08 6.45
CA SER A 103 6.96 -14.66 6.86
C SER A 103 8.10 -13.92 6.13
N ILE A 104 7.79 -13.19 5.06
CA ILE A 104 8.76 -12.38 4.30
C ILE A 104 8.57 -10.91 4.66
N LYS A 105 9.64 -10.16 4.89
CA LYS A 105 9.57 -8.71 5.12
C LYS A 105 9.02 -7.98 3.90
N ARG A 106 8.10 -7.04 4.08
CA ARG A 106 7.44 -6.33 2.97
C ARG A 106 8.41 -5.65 2.01
N ALA A 107 9.49 -5.02 2.49
CA ALA A 107 10.48 -4.40 1.61
C ALA A 107 11.16 -5.41 0.70
N VAL A 108 11.41 -6.63 1.21
CA VAL A 108 12.01 -7.71 0.42
C VAL A 108 11.01 -8.16 -0.65
N HIS A 109 9.75 -8.38 -0.25
CA HIS A 109 8.69 -8.76 -1.19
C HIS A 109 8.47 -7.70 -2.28
N TRP A 110 8.42 -6.42 -1.92
CA TRP A 110 8.33 -5.32 -2.88
C TRP A 110 9.52 -5.28 -3.82
N ASN A 111 10.74 -5.42 -3.31
CA ASN A 111 11.95 -5.41 -4.15
C ASN A 111 11.97 -6.58 -5.15
N SER A 112 11.62 -7.79 -4.72
CA SER A 112 11.49 -8.95 -5.62
C SER A 112 10.42 -8.71 -6.69
N PHE A 113 9.22 -8.28 -6.28
CA PHE A 113 8.14 -7.97 -7.21
C PHE A 113 8.54 -6.89 -8.24
N MET A 114 9.23 -5.84 -7.78
CA MET A 114 9.73 -4.76 -8.64
C MET A 114 10.73 -5.28 -9.68
N ILE A 115 11.66 -6.16 -9.29
CA ILE A 115 12.62 -6.78 -10.20
C ILE A 115 11.89 -7.67 -11.23
N GLU A 116 10.96 -8.50 -10.77
CA GLU A 116 10.19 -9.41 -11.64
C GLU A 116 9.33 -8.67 -12.67
N THR A 117 8.79 -7.50 -12.30
CA THR A 117 7.88 -6.72 -13.15
C THR A 117 8.54 -5.57 -13.90
N GLY A 118 9.84 -5.32 -13.67
CA GLY A 118 10.56 -4.18 -14.25
C GLY A 118 10.18 -2.81 -13.66
N ILE A 119 9.46 -2.78 -12.53
CA ILE A 119 9.10 -1.53 -11.85
C ILE A 119 10.32 -0.98 -11.12
N THR A 120 10.73 0.24 -11.45
CA THR A 120 11.90 0.89 -10.84
C THR A 120 11.59 1.65 -9.56
N GLU A 121 10.37 2.18 -9.44
CA GLU A 121 9.96 3.05 -8.34
C GLU A 121 8.54 2.75 -7.84
N LEU A 122 8.42 2.67 -6.51
CA LEU A 122 7.15 2.66 -5.80
C LEU A 122 6.98 3.99 -5.06
N TYR A 123 5.89 4.67 -5.37
CA TYR A 123 5.49 5.93 -4.76
C TYR A 123 4.56 5.61 -3.59
N VAL A 124 5.04 5.81 -2.36
CA VAL A 124 4.31 5.47 -1.14
C VAL A 124 3.76 6.73 -0.50
N TYR A 125 2.44 6.88 -0.57
CA TYR A 125 1.71 7.99 0.04
C TYR A 125 1.22 7.58 1.42
N TRP A 126 1.54 8.36 2.43
CA TRP A 126 1.02 8.17 3.78
C TRP A 126 -0.03 9.24 4.12
N CYS A 127 -1.17 8.81 4.64
CA CYS A 127 -2.29 9.66 5.02
C CYS A 127 -2.63 9.43 6.50
N SER A 128 -2.58 10.47 7.34
CA SER A 128 -3.07 10.37 8.71
C SER A 128 -4.58 10.15 8.74
N GLU A 129 -5.04 9.19 9.53
CA GLU A 129 -6.46 8.86 9.67
C GLU A 129 -6.69 8.30 11.08
N ALA A 130 -7.74 8.79 11.74
CA ALA A 130 -8.10 8.38 13.09
C ALA A 130 -8.71 6.97 13.10
N GLN A 131 -9.46 6.61 12.06
CA GLN A 131 -10.14 5.32 11.91
C GLN A 131 -9.65 4.52 10.69
N PRO A 132 -8.34 4.22 10.57
CA PRO A 132 -7.78 3.66 9.35
C PRO A 132 -8.30 2.24 9.07
N GLN A 133 -8.72 1.51 10.11
CA GLN A 133 -9.35 0.19 9.96
C GLN A 133 -10.71 0.27 9.26
N SER A 134 -11.51 1.28 9.58
CA SER A 134 -12.84 1.47 8.99
C SER A 134 -12.69 1.82 7.51
N VAL A 135 -11.77 2.73 7.20
CA VAL A 135 -11.48 3.13 5.81
C VAL A 135 -10.89 1.96 5.00
N GLU A 136 -9.90 1.25 5.52
CA GLU A 136 -9.34 0.04 4.87
C GLU A 136 -10.45 -1.00 4.60
N GLY A 137 -11.32 -1.25 5.59
CA GLY A 137 -12.47 -2.14 5.45
C GLY A 137 -13.45 -1.67 4.38
N SER A 138 -13.73 -0.37 4.30
CA SER A 138 -14.62 0.18 3.27
C SER A 138 -14.07 -0.02 1.84
N ILE A 139 -12.75 0.08 1.66
CA ILE A 139 -12.09 -0.18 0.37
C ILE A 139 -12.24 -1.67 0.01
N TYR A 140 -11.93 -2.59 0.94
CA TYR A 140 -12.13 -4.02 0.71
C TYR A 140 -13.61 -4.37 0.42
N ASN A 141 -14.55 -3.80 1.17
CA ASN A 141 -15.97 -4.03 0.97
C ASN A 141 -16.44 -3.54 -0.41
N TYR A 142 -15.96 -2.39 -0.86
CA TYR A 142 -16.25 -1.89 -2.20
C TYR A 142 -15.73 -2.85 -3.29
N LEU A 143 -14.48 -3.32 -3.19
CA LEU A 143 -13.92 -4.28 -4.14
C LEU A 143 -14.70 -5.61 -4.13
N ASN A 144 -15.14 -6.05 -2.96
CA ASN A 144 -15.92 -7.26 -2.80
C ASN A 144 -17.32 -7.16 -3.39
N ALA A 145 -18.07 -6.12 -3.02
CA ALA A 145 -19.44 -5.91 -3.47
C ALA A 145 -19.55 -5.76 -4.99
N ASN A 146 -18.51 -5.25 -5.64
CA ASN A 146 -18.48 -5.03 -7.09
C ASN A 146 -17.72 -6.13 -7.86
N GLY A 147 -17.28 -7.21 -7.20
CA GLY A 147 -16.53 -8.29 -7.88
C GLY A 147 -15.18 -7.87 -8.45
N LEU A 148 -14.63 -6.73 -8.05
CA LEU A 148 -13.44 -6.13 -8.66
C LEU A 148 -12.14 -6.83 -8.23
N ALA A 149 -11.12 -6.74 -9.08
CA ALA A 149 -9.77 -7.19 -8.77
C ALA A 149 -9.15 -6.38 -7.64
N TYR A 150 -8.30 -7.01 -6.84
CA TYR A 150 -7.57 -6.34 -5.77
C TYR A 150 -6.24 -5.79 -6.32
N PRO A 151 -5.65 -4.76 -5.69
CA PRO A 151 -4.26 -4.43 -5.94
C PRO A 151 -3.38 -5.67 -5.76
N VAL A 152 -2.42 -5.87 -6.66
CA VAL A 152 -1.66 -7.13 -6.73
C VAL A 152 -0.91 -7.48 -5.44
N LEU A 153 -0.46 -6.48 -4.67
CA LEU A 153 0.28 -6.69 -3.43
C LEU A 153 -0.64 -6.79 -2.20
N ASN A 154 -1.95 -6.61 -2.36
CA ASN A 154 -2.92 -6.79 -1.27
C ASN A 154 -3.23 -8.27 -1.07
N ARG A 155 -3.37 -8.69 0.20
CA ARG A 155 -3.95 -10.01 0.48
C ARG A 155 -5.39 -10.04 0.00
N ARG A 156 -5.75 -11.13 -0.69
CA ARG A 156 -7.14 -11.44 -1.02
C ARG A 156 -7.87 -11.88 0.25
N LEU A 157 -8.57 -10.97 0.90
CA LEU A 157 -9.43 -11.30 2.03
C LEU A 157 -10.62 -12.12 1.53
N GLY A 158 -10.68 -13.41 1.90
CA GLY A 158 -11.86 -14.25 1.69
C GLY A 158 -12.11 -14.76 0.26
N ARG A 159 -11.18 -14.58 -0.69
CA ARG A 159 -11.25 -15.21 -2.02
C ARG A 159 -10.17 -16.29 -2.14
N PRO A 160 -10.47 -17.49 -2.66
CA PRO A 160 -9.44 -18.49 -2.94
C PRO A 160 -8.36 -17.89 -3.85
N PRO A 161 -7.09 -18.34 -3.74
CA PRO A 161 -6.04 -17.90 -4.65
C PRO A 161 -6.49 -18.18 -6.09
N VAL A 162 -6.33 -17.20 -6.99
CA VAL A 162 -6.45 -17.49 -8.43
C VAL A 162 -5.21 -18.28 -8.78
N ILE A 163 -5.42 -19.55 -9.10
CA ILE A 163 -4.43 -20.37 -9.77
C ILE A 163 -4.32 -19.77 -11.16
N ILE A 164 -3.17 -19.19 -11.47
CA ILE A 164 -2.81 -18.85 -12.84
C ILE A 164 -2.29 -20.15 -13.41
N GLU A 165 -3.07 -20.78 -14.29
CA GLU A 165 -2.64 -21.92 -15.10
C GLU A 165 -1.69 -21.49 -16.22
#